data_AF-A0A2R6HIX1-F1
#
_entry.id   AF-A0A2R6HIX1-F1
#
_cell.length_a   1.000
_cell.length_b   1.000
_cell.length_c   1.000
_cell.angle_alpha   90.00
_cell.angle_beta   90.00
_cell.angle_gamma   90.00
#
_symmetry.space_group_name_H-M   'P 1'
#
loop_
_entity.id
_entity.type
_entity.pdbx_description
1 polymer ?
#
loop_
_entity_poly.entity_id
_entity_poly.type
_entity_poly.pdbx_seq_one_letter_code
_entity_poly.pdbx_strand_id
1 'polypeptide(L)'
;MRAQTTLDFAIGIAIFIAVLLFTFTFVPGILEPFEIQGEEEPALSDRVAETLAADQLGSPQTPNVLDRQCTVAFFNDSVDDFPCSFDNSESLRERLDLRAYHQVNVSIVNSTAGNAPYCWTSSSSTDEPHVANESACDSGDDFFEAGDDPSSAGTTITARRTVRIGAETATLRVVIW
;
A
#
# COMPACT_ATOMS: atom_id res chain seq x y z
N MET A 1 52.02 -39.19 34.20
CA MET A 1 51.25 -38.47 33.16
C MET A 1 49.99 -39.24 32.85
N ARG A 2 48.90 -38.52 32.50
CA ARG A 2 47.60 -39.01 31.99
C ARG A 2 46.43 -39.09 32.99
N ALA A 3 45.97 -37.92 33.42
CA ALA A 3 44.55 -37.66 33.70
C ALA A 3 44.15 -36.22 33.31
N GLN A 4 44.87 -35.62 32.36
CA GLN A 4 44.68 -34.22 31.95
C GLN A 4 43.65 -34.07 30.80
N THR A 5 43.20 -35.17 30.18
CA THR A 5 42.25 -35.13 29.03
C THR A 5 40.78 -35.11 29.44
N THR A 6 40.44 -35.59 30.64
CA THR A 6 39.05 -35.68 31.10
C THR A 6 38.50 -34.30 31.47
N LEU A 7 39.34 -33.42 32.01
CA LEU A 7 38.97 -32.06 32.35
C LEU A 7 38.73 -31.21 31.09
N ASP A 8 39.62 -31.30 30.09
CA ASP A 8 39.45 -30.59 28.82
C ASP A 8 38.20 -31.08 28.05
N PHE A 9 37.92 -32.38 28.07
CA PHE A 9 36.71 -32.96 27.48
C PHE A 9 35.43 -32.48 28.19
N ALA A 10 35.44 -32.45 29.53
CA ALA A 10 34.31 -31.98 30.31
C ALA A 10 34.01 -30.50 30.05
N ILE A 11 35.05 -29.66 29.94
CA ILE A 11 34.90 -28.23 29.59
C ILE A 11 34.35 -28.09 28.17
N GLY A 12 34.86 -28.85 27.21
CA GLY A 12 34.38 -28.82 25.82
C GLY A 12 32.89 -29.18 25.72
N ILE A 13 32.45 -30.23 26.41
CA ILE A 13 31.03 -30.63 26.46
C ILE A 13 30.17 -29.60 27.17
N ALA A 14 30.65 -28.99 28.27
CA ALA A 14 29.92 -27.95 28.98
C ALA A 14 29.67 -26.73 28.08
N ILE A 15 30.69 -26.30 27.34
CA ILE A 15 30.57 -25.18 26.38
C ILE A 15 29.63 -25.56 25.23
N PHE A 16 29.76 -26.77 24.68
CA PHE A 16 28.89 -27.24 23.59
C PHE A 16 27.41 -27.23 24.00
N ILE A 17 27.10 -27.79 25.18
CA ILE A 17 25.73 -27.81 25.71
C ILE A 17 25.23 -26.38 25.96
N ALA A 18 26.07 -25.49 26.50
CA ALA A 18 25.69 -24.10 26.74
C ALA A 18 25.34 -23.35 25.43
N VAL A 19 26.15 -23.51 24.38
CA VAL A 19 25.88 -22.92 23.06
C VAL A 19 24.60 -23.51 22.45
N LEU A 20 24.39 -24.82 22.59
CA LEU A 20 23.21 -25.50 22.06
C LEU A 20 21.93 -25.01 22.76
N LEU A 21 21.95 -24.89 24.09
CA LEU A 21 20.84 -24.30 24.85
C LEU A 21 20.58 -22.85 24.44
N PHE A 22 21.62 -22.02 24.32
CA PHE A 22 21.51 -20.64 23.83
C PHE A 22 20.87 -20.60 22.42
N THR A 23 21.30 -21.46 21.52
CA THR A 23 20.75 -21.54 20.16
C THR A 23 19.25 -21.84 20.21
N PHE A 24 18.82 -22.84 20.99
CA PHE A 24 17.42 -23.20 21.11
C PHE A 24 16.57 -22.15 21.83
N THR A 25 17.14 -21.29 22.67
CA THR A 25 16.38 -20.20 23.33
C THR A 25 16.31 -18.93 22.49
N PHE A 26 17.32 -18.64 21.66
CA PHE A 26 17.41 -17.37 20.92
C PHE A 26 17.06 -17.49 19.43
N VAL A 27 17.36 -18.61 18.76
CA VAL A 27 17.07 -18.77 17.33
C VAL A 27 15.57 -18.76 17.01
N PRO A 28 14.67 -19.39 17.81
CA PRO A 28 13.24 -19.32 17.54
C PRO A 28 12.73 -17.87 17.46
N GLY A 29 13.21 -16.98 18.33
CA GLY A 29 12.82 -15.57 18.34
C GLY A 29 13.39 -14.72 17.19
N ILE A 30 14.38 -15.22 16.43
CA ILE A 30 14.87 -14.56 15.20
C ILE A 30 14.00 -14.96 13.99
N LEU A 31 13.40 -16.14 14.06
CA LEU A 31 12.53 -16.69 13.01
C LEU A 31 11.05 -16.47 13.32
N GLU A 32 10.71 -16.04 14.53
CA GLU A 32 9.40 -15.49 14.82
C GLU A 32 9.21 -14.29 13.88
N PRO A 33 8.21 -14.32 12.98
CA PRO A 33 7.84 -13.11 12.28
C PRO A 33 7.57 -12.05 13.35
N PHE A 34 7.98 -10.82 13.10
CA PHE A 34 7.62 -9.72 13.96
C PHE A 34 6.09 -9.64 13.97
N GLU A 35 5.45 -10.28 14.95
CA GLU A 35 4.05 -10.09 15.27
C GLU A 35 3.99 -8.85 16.16
N ILE A 36 4.43 -7.70 15.64
CA ILE A 36 3.85 -6.46 16.14
C ILE A 36 2.40 -6.53 15.66
N GLN A 37 1.47 -6.63 16.61
CA GLN A 37 0.04 -6.46 16.33
C GLN A 37 -0.12 -5.14 15.55
N GLY A 38 -0.28 -5.21 14.23
CA GLY A 38 -0.26 -4.06 13.31
C GLY A 38 0.84 -4.04 12.23
N GLU A 39 1.72 -5.06 12.10
CA GLU A 39 2.78 -5.13 11.07
C GLU A 39 2.41 -5.83 9.75
N GLU A 40 1.27 -6.53 9.67
CA GLU A 40 0.74 -6.98 8.37
C GLU A 40 0.39 -5.77 7.48
N GLU A 41 -0.15 -4.70 8.08
CA GLU A 41 -0.65 -3.53 7.37
C GLU A 41 0.41 -2.68 6.64
N PRO A 42 1.63 -2.43 7.18
CA PRO A 42 2.67 -1.70 6.46
C PRO A 42 3.08 -2.37 5.15
N ALA A 43 3.33 -3.68 5.17
CA ALA A 43 3.67 -4.42 3.95
C ALA A 43 2.48 -4.52 3.00
N LEU A 44 1.26 -4.67 3.54
CA LEU A 44 0.02 -4.73 2.76
C LEU A 44 -0.28 -3.40 2.06
N SER A 45 -0.28 -2.28 2.79
CA SER A 45 -0.53 -0.95 2.23
C SER A 45 0.51 -0.56 1.19
N ASP A 46 1.78 -0.92 1.39
CA ASP A 46 2.84 -0.68 0.42
C ASP A 46 2.66 -1.53 -0.84
N ARG A 47 2.32 -2.82 -0.69
CA ARG A 47 2.00 -3.71 -1.82
C ARG A 47 0.81 -3.17 -2.63
N VAL A 48 -0.26 -2.74 -1.97
CA VAL A 48 -1.44 -2.16 -2.63
C VAL A 48 -1.04 -0.89 -3.40
N ALA A 49 -0.27 0.00 -2.80
CA ALA A 49 0.18 1.22 -3.45
C ALA A 49 1.07 0.93 -4.68
N GLU A 50 1.95 -0.07 -4.60
CA GLU A 50 2.78 -0.51 -5.72
C GLU A 50 1.95 -1.16 -6.83
N THR A 51 1.04 -2.08 -6.51
CA THR A 51 0.14 -2.72 -7.49
C THR A 51 -0.72 -1.68 -8.22
N LEU A 52 -1.24 -0.68 -7.50
CA LEU A 52 -1.98 0.41 -8.12
C LEU A 52 -1.10 1.25 -9.05
N ALA A 53 0.07 1.69 -8.59
CA ALA A 53 0.94 2.60 -9.36
C ALA A 53 1.68 1.95 -10.54
N ALA A 54 1.92 0.63 -10.48
CA ALA A 54 2.72 -0.09 -11.47
C ALA A 54 1.88 -0.98 -12.40
N ASP A 55 0.64 -1.33 -12.03
CA ASP A 55 -0.19 -2.27 -12.81
C ASP A 55 -1.62 -1.76 -13.04
N GLN A 56 -2.43 -1.59 -12.00
CA GLN A 56 -3.87 -1.31 -12.17
C GLN A 56 -4.16 0.07 -12.76
N LEU A 57 -3.54 1.11 -12.21
CA LEU A 57 -3.72 2.49 -12.66
C LEU A 57 -2.59 2.94 -13.59
N GLY A 58 -1.50 2.20 -13.66
CA GLY A 58 -0.32 2.52 -14.46
C GLY A 58 -0.06 1.50 -15.55
N SER A 59 1.21 1.31 -15.88
CA SER A 59 1.66 0.21 -16.73
C SER A 59 3.02 -0.29 -16.25
N PRO A 60 3.31 -1.60 -16.34
CA PRO A 60 4.62 -2.14 -16.01
C PRO A 60 5.77 -1.52 -16.81
N GLN A 61 5.48 -0.97 -18.01
CA GLN A 61 6.47 -0.31 -18.85
C GLN A 61 6.76 1.13 -18.41
N THR A 62 5.82 1.79 -17.73
CA THR A 62 5.92 3.17 -17.25
C THR A 62 5.37 3.28 -15.83
N PRO A 63 6.03 2.67 -14.83
CA PRO A 63 5.54 2.69 -13.46
C PRO A 63 5.46 4.12 -12.93
N ASN A 64 4.49 4.38 -12.06
CA ASN A 64 4.18 5.71 -11.50
C ASN A 64 3.65 6.74 -12.52
N VAL A 65 3.42 6.36 -13.77
CA VAL A 65 2.66 7.17 -14.73
C VAL A 65 1.29 6.54 -14.86
N LEU A 66 0.28 7.23 -14.33
CA LEU A 66 -1.07 6.70 -14.32
C LEU A 66 -1.75 6.93 -15.67
N ASP A 67 -2.42 5.90 -16.15
CA ASP A 67 -3.38 5.99 -17.23
C ASP A 67 -4.61 6.75 -16.74
N ARG A 68 -4.95 7.80 -17.49
CA ARG A 68 -6.02 8.72 -17.11
C ARG A 68 -7.38 8.03 -17.11
N GLN A 69 -7.66 7.20 -18.10
CA GLN A 69 -8.97 6.56 -18.27
C GLN A 69 -9.16 5.48 -17.21
N CYS A 70 -8.13 4.65 -16.97
CA CYS A 70 -8.17 3.67 -15.89
C CYS A 70 -8.24 4.31 -14.51
N THR A 71 -7.57 5.45 -14.29
CA THR A 71 -7.69 6.16 -13.02
C THR A 71 -9.13 6.64 -12.77
N VAL A 72 -9.74 7.30 -13.76
CA VAL A 72 -11.14 7.77 -13.62
C VAL A 72 -12.09 6.58 -13.42
N ALA A 73 -11.93 5.52 -14.20
CA ALA A 73 -12.74 4.31 -14.08
C ALA A 73 -12.62 3.63 -12.72
N PHE A 74 -11.43 3.64 -12.10
CA PHE A 74 -11.22 3.05 -10.77
C PHE A 74 -11.98 3.82 -9.67
N PHE A 75 -11.97 5.14 -9.71
CA PHE A 75 -12.52 6.00 -8.65
C PHE A 75 -14.01 6.33 -8.81
N ASN A 76 -14.53 6.40 -10.05
CA ASN A 76 -15.95 6.70 -10.30
C ASN A 76 -16.83 5.45 -10.46
N ASP A 77 -16.24 4.24 -10.33
CA ASP A 77 -16.89 2.97 -10.70
C ASP A 77 -17.54 3.02 -12.11
N SER A 78 -17.06 3.92 -12.98
CA SER A 78 -17.58 4.11 -14.31
C SER A 78 -17.07 2.96 -15.17
N VAL A 79 -17.99 2.08 -15.54
CA VAL A 79 -17.74 0.91 -16.40
C VAL A 79 -17.63 1.40 -17.84
N ASP A 80 -16.53 2.06 -18.16
CA ASP A 80 -16.11 2.14 -19.55
C ASP A 80 -15.45 0.81 -19.91
N ASP A 81 -15.74 0.28 -21.11
CA ASP A 81 -15.13 -0.91 -21.74
C ASP A 81 -13.62 -0.71 -22.04
N PHE A 82 -12.89 -0.05 -21.14
CA PHE A 82 -11.47 0.19 -21.26
C PHE A 82 -10.72 -1.03 -20.67
N PRO A 83 -9.68 -1.53 -21.35
CA PRO A 83 -8.96 -2.73 -20.92
C PRO A 83 -8.01 -2.43 -19.76
N CYS A 84 -8.55 -2.02 -18.61
CA CYS A 84 -7.81 -1.83 -17.37
C CYS A 84 -7.50 -3.18 -16.70
N SER A 85 -6.42 -3.25 -15.93
CA SER A 85 -6.00 -4.47 -15.21
C SER A 85 -6.84 -4.76 -13.95
N PHE A 86 -8.08 -4.27 -13.86
CA PHE A 86 -8.99 -4.48 -12.74
C PHE A 86 -10.44 -4.61 -13.21
N ASP A 87 -11.28 -5.25 -12.40
CA ASP A 87 -12.71 -5.44 -12.68
C ASP A 87 -13.54 -4.55 -11.75
N ASN A 88 -14.27 -3.58 -12.32
CA ASN A 88 -15.14 -2.66 -11.57
C ASN A 88 -16.44 -3.30 -11.06
N SER A 89 -16.75 -4.55 -11.43
CA SER A 89 -17.88 -5.29 -10.86
C SER A 89 -17.60 -5.84 -9.46
N GLU A 90 -16.33 -5.90 -9.06
CA GLU A 90 -15.88 -6.34 -7.74
C GLU A 90 -15.78 -5.18 -6.74
N SER A 91 -15.94 -5.45 -5.45
CA SER A 91 -15.71 -4.42 -4.43
C SER A 91 -14.25 -3.98 -4.44
N LEU A 92 -13.98 -2.76 -3.95
CA LEU A 92 -12.61 -2.24 -3.83
C LEU A 92 -11.67 -3.20 -3.09
N ARG A 93 -12.19 -3.96 -2.11
CA ARG A 93 -11.38 -4.93 -1.34
C ARG A 93 -11.00 -6.13 -2.20
N GLU A 94 -11.92 -6.65 -2.99
CA GLU A 94 -11.68 -7.77 -3.91
C GLU A 94 -10.69 -7.37 -5.01
N ARG A 95 -10.87 -6.18 -5.62
CA ARG A 95 -9.93 -5.59 -6.59
C ARG A 95 -8.49 -5.46 -6.07
N LEU A 96 -8.34 -5.29 -4.76
CA LEU A 96 -7.05 -5.09 -4.09
C LEU A 96 -6.53 -6.34 -3.37
N ASP A 97 -7.18 -7.50 -3.52
CA ASP A 97 -6.82 -8.76 -2.84
C ASP A 97 -6.76 -8.61 -1.30
N LEU A 98 -7.68 -7.82 -0.74
CA LEU A 98 -7.79 -7.56 0.69
C LEU A 98 -8.78 -8.50 1.37
N ARG A 99 -8.44 -8.97 2.59
CA ARG A 99 -9.38 -9.75 3.41
C ARG A 99 -10.53 -8.88 3.91
N ALA A 100 -11.69 -9.49 4.14
CA ALA A 100 -12.95 -8.82 4.50
C ALA A 100 -12.90 -7.91 5.75
N TYR A 101 -11.93 -8.10 6.64
CA TYR A 101 -11.78 -7.29 7.85
C TYR A 101 -10.93 -6.03 7.67
N HIS A 102 -10.18 -5.90 6.57
CA HIS A 102 -9.40 -4.69 6.30
C HIS A 102 -10.33 -3.60 5.76
N GLN A 103 -10.19 -2.40 6.30
CA GLN A 103 -10.76 -1.19 5.70
C GLN A 103 -9.66 -0.50 4.89
N VAL A 104 -10.04 0.07 3.75
CA VAL A 104 -9.10 0.71 2.84
C VAL A 104 -9.68 2.00 2.31
N ASN A 105 -8.82 3.01 2.20
CA ASN A 105 -9.06 4.26 1.50
C ASN A 105 -7.91 4.48 0.53
N VAL A 106 -8.23 4.64 -0.75
CA VAL A 106 -7.28 5.00 -1.79
C VAL A 106 -7.62 6.41 -2.23
N SER A 107 -6.64 7.30 -2.31
CA SER A 107 -6.83 8.65 -2.78
C SER A 107 -5.64 9.17 -3.58
N ILE A 108 -5.89 10.05 -4.55
CA ILE A 108 -4.85 10.82 -5.24
C ILE A 108 -4.87 12.24 -4.69
N VAL A 109 -3.81 12.61 -3.99
CA VAL A 109 -3.75 13.86 -3.23
C VAL A 109 -2.55 14.71 -3.61
N ASN A 110 -2.68 16.01 -3.39
CA ASN A 110 -1.56 16.93 -3.40
C ASN A 110 -0.93 17.00 -2.00
N SER A 111 0.17 16.26 -1.82
CA SER A 111 0.90 16.21 -0.54
C SER A 111 1.56 17.56 -0.16
N THR A 112 1.79 18.45 -1.13
CA THR A 112 2.32 19.80 -0.88
C THR A 112 1.22 20.76 -0.40
N ALA A 113 -0.04 20.47 -0.71
CA ALA A 113 -1.22 21.24 -0.32
C ALA A 113 -2.04 20.53 0.78
N GLY A 114 -1.37 19.98 1.80
CA GLY A 114 -2.07 19.40 2.96
C GLY A 114 -2.82 18.09 2.69
N ASN A 115 -2.51 17.39 1.60
CA ASN A 115 -3.24 16.22 1.10
C ASN A 115 -4.65 16.54 0.55
N ALA A 116 -4.85 17.73 0.01
CA ALA A 116 -6.07 18.06 -0.74
C ALA A 116 -6.26 17.07 -1.92
N PRO A 117 -7.46 16.51 -2.13
CA PRO A 117 -7.70 15.54 -3.19
C PRO A 117 -7.67 16.21 -4.57
N TYR A 118 -7.26 15.43 -5.57
CA TYR A 118 -7.49 15.78 -6.97
C TYR A 118 -8.87 15.27 -7.41
N CYS A 119 -9.46 15.91 -8.41
CA CYS A 119 -10.67 15.44 -9.06
C CYS A 119 -10.47 15.34 -10.58
N TRP A 120 -11.42 14.66 -11.21
CA TRP A 120 -11.68 14.70 -12.63
C TRP A 120 -12.83 15.68 -12.89
N THR A 121 -12.55 16.75 -13.65
CA THR A 121 -13.53 17.81 -13.89
C THR A 121 -13.73 18.07 -15.39
N SER A 122 -14.96 18.44 -15.74
CA SER A 122 -15.31 19.08 -17.01
C SER A 122 -15.95 20.43 -16.71
N SER A 123 -15.19 21.34 -16.10
CA SER A 123 -15.64 22.63 -15.56
C SER A 123 -16.24 23.61 -16.59
N SER A 124 -16.22 23.28 -17.89
CA SER A 124 -17.08 23.92 -18.87
C SER A 124 -17.45 22.96 -20.01
N SER A 125 -18.60 23.16 -20.65
CA SER A 125 -19.03 22.36 -21.82
C SER A 125 -18.10 22.45 -23.04
N THR A 126 -17.06 23.28 -22.96
CA THR A 126 -16.06 23.56 -24.00
C THR A 126 -14.66 23.11 -23.64
N ASP A 127 -14.37 22.79 -22.38
CA ASP A 127 -13.07 22.28 -21.97
C ASP A 127 -13.04 20.76 -22.08
N GLU A 128 -11.89 20.24 -22.50
CA GLU A 128 -11.65 18.81 -22.42
C GLU A 128 -11.56 18.40 -20.94
N PRO A 129 -12.19 17.27 -20.56
CA PRO A 129 -12.07 16.72 -19.21
C PRO A 129 -10.61 16.55 -18.80
N HIS A 130 -10.26 17.02 -17.60
CA HIS A 130 -8.89 17.01 -17.10
C HIS A 130 -8.81 16.79 -15.59
N VAL A 131 -7.61 16.45 -15.13
CA VAL A 131 -7.29 16.34 -13.70
C VAL A 131 -7.10 17.75 -13.16
N ALA A 132 -7.80 18.05 -12.07
CA ALA A 132 -7.73 19.34 -11.40
C ALA A 132 -7.52 19.17 -9.89
N ASN A 133 -6.82 20.12 -9.30
CA ASN A 133 -6.67 20.25 -7.86
C ASN A 133 -7.97 20.78 -7.22
N GLU A 134 -8.21 20.43 -5.95
CA GLU A 134 -9.44 20.70 -5.18
C GLU A 134 -10.07 22.09 -5.41
N SER A 135 -9.27 23.16 -5.51
CA SER A 135 -9.78 24.53 -5.72
C SER A 135 -10.51 24.75 -7.05
N ALA A 136 -10.25 23.90 -8.03
CA ALA A 136 -10.87 23.92 -9.36
C ALA A 136 -11.91 22.79 -9.53
N CYS A 137 -12.17 22.03 -8.47
CA CYS A 137 -13.19 20.99 -8.43
C CYS A 137 -14.52 21.59 -7.94
N ASP A 138 -15.59 21.28 -8.65
CA ASP A 138 -16.96 21.57 -8.24
C ASP A 138 -17.57 20.38 -7.49
N SER A 139 -18.68 20.60 -6.79
CA SER A 139 -19.34 19.56 -5.99
C SER A 139 -19.93 18.39 -6.80
N GLY A 140 -19.94 18.50 -8.13
CA GLY A 140 -20.40 17.46 -9.05
C GLY A 140 -19.27 16.75 -9.78
N ASP A 141 -18.01 17.09 -9.49
CA ASP A 141 -16.84 16.46 -10.10
C ASP A 141 -16.46 15.16 -9.38
N ASP A 142 -15.79 14.28 -10.11
CA ASP A 142 -15.39 12.97 -9.58
C ASP A 142 -14.06 13.10 -8.84
N PHE A 143 -14.12 13.13 -7.51
CA PHE A 143 -12.91 13.12 -6.68
C PHE A 143 -12.19 11.78 -6.78
N PHE A 144 -10.87 11.80 -6.83
CA PHE A 144 -10.04 10.60 -6.80
C PHE A 144 -9.89 10.10 -5.37
N GLU A 145 -10.99 9.61 -4.81
CA GLU A 145 -11.07 8.97 -3.50
C GLU A 145 -12.03 7.78 -3.57
N ALA A 146 -11.56 6.61 -3.14
CA ALA A 146 -12.33 5.37 -3.12
C ALA A 146 -12.13 4.63 -1.80
N GLY A 147 -13.21 4.04 -1.29
CA GLY A 147 -13.22 3.29 -0.05
C GLY A 147 -13.83 4.07 1.13
N ASP A 148 -13.68 3.50 2.33
CA ASP A 148 -14.26 4.09 3.54
C ASP A 148 -13.43 5.32 3.99
N ASP A 149 -14.03 6.27 4.73
CA ASP A 149 -13.28 7.42 5.26
C ASP A 149 -12.47 7.01 6.51
N PRO A 150 -11.13 7.17 6.51
CA PRO A 150 -10.29 6.83 7.64
C PRO A 150 -10.42 7.78 8.84
N SER A 151 -11.16 8.88 8.76
CA SER A 151 -11.26 9.90 9.82
C SER A 151 -11.75 9.37 11.17
N SER A 152 -12.52 8.28 11.15
CA SER A 152 -13.07 7.61 12.34
C SER A 152 -12.19 6.48 12.88
N ALA A 153 -11.11 6.12 12.17
CA ALA A 153 -10.22 5.03 12.53
C ALA A 153 -9.32 5.39 13.73
N GLY A 154 -9.14 4.45 14.66
CA GLY A 154 -8.30 4.67 15.83
C GLY A 154 -6.79 4.59 15.53
N THR A 155 -6.38 3.75 14.60
CA THR A 155 -4.99 3.61 14.14
C THR A 155 -5.02 3.26 12.68
N THR A 156 -4.26 3.98 11.86
CA THR A 156 -4.19 3.76 10.42
C THR A 156 -2.75 3.59 9.99
N ILE A 157 -2.52 2.73 9.01
CA ILE A 157 -1.25 2.63 8.31
C ILE A 157 -1.41 3.26 6.93
N THR A 158 -0.41 4.03 6.49
CA THR A 158 -0.47 4.77 5.23
C THR A 158 0.77 4.52 4.38
N ALA A 159 0.57 4.04 3.16
CA ALA A 159 1.57 4.03 2.11
C ALA A 159 1.37 5.22 1.16
N ARG A 160 2.46 5.74 0.61
CA ARG A 160 2.45 6.87 -0.33
C ARG A 160 3.39 6.60 -1.49
N ARG A 161 2.94 6.91 -2.71
CA ARG A 161 3.74 6.82 -3.94
C ARG A 161 3.60 8.10 -4.74
N THR A 162 4.71 8.68 -5.19
CA THR A 162 4.68 9.82 -6.09
C THR A 162 4.34 9.32 -7.48
N VAL A 163 3.26 9.85 -8.06
CA VAL A 163 2.73 9.44 -9.36
C VAL A 163 2.51 10.65 -10.26
N ARG A 164 2.45 10.43 -11.57
CA ARG A 164 2.11 11.44 -12.56
C ARG A 164 0.84 11.05 -13.28
N ILE A 165 -0.14 11.96 -13.35
CA ILE A 165 -1.38 11.77 -14.08
C ILE A 165 -1.60 12.96 -15.02
N GLY A 166 -1.60 12.71 -16.33
CA GLY A 166 -1.56 13.78 -17.31
C GLY A 166 -0.32 14.67 -17.13
N ALA A 167 -0.54 15.96 -16.90
CA ALA A 167 0.51 16.95 -16.63
C ALA A 167 0.84 17.10 -15.13
N GLU A 168 0.00 16.55 -14.25
CA GLU A 168 0.10 16.77 -12.81
C GLU A 168 1.00 15.74 -12.13
N THR A 169 1.78 16.20 -11.16
CA THR A 169 2.49 15.31 -10.21
C THR A 169 1.70 15.26 -8.92
N ALA A 170 1.30 14.06 -8.53
CA ALA A 170 0.45 13.82 -7.37
C ALA A 170 1.05 12.75 -6.45
N THR A 171 0.41 12.52 -5.32
CA THR A 171 0.73 11.43 -4.40
C THR A 171 -0.45 10.47 -4.37
N LEU A 172 -0.24 9.23 -4.82
CA LEU A 172 -1.14 8.13 -4.54
C LEU A 172 -0.98 7.76 -3.07
N ARG A 173 -2.08 7.82 -2.32
CA ARG A 173 -2.14 7.54 -0.90
C ARG A 173 -3.05 6.33 -0.68
N VAL A 174 -2.54 5.33 0.03
CA VAL A 174 -3.30 4.14 0.43
C VAL A 174 -3.28 4.08 1.94
N VAL A 175 -4.47 4.04 2.54
CA VAL A 175 -4.67 3.95 3.98
C VAL A 175 -5.36 2.64 4.29
N ILE A 176 -4.84 1.86 5.23
CA ILE A 176 -5.44 0.60 5.70
C ILE A 176 -5.56 0.64 7.21
N TRP A 177 -6.65 0.09 7.75
CA TRP A 177 -6.93 -0.04 9.18
C TRP A 177 -7.97 -1.13 9.50
#